data_AF-A0AAF0FX58-F1
#
_entry.id   AF-A0AAF0FX58-F1
#
_cell.length_a   1.000
_cell.length_b   1.000
_cell.length_c   1.000
_cell.angle_alpha   90.00
_cell.angle_beta   90.00
_cell.angle_gamma   90.00
#
_symmetry.space_group_name_H-M   'P 1'
#
loop_
_entity.id
_entity.type
_entity.pdbx_description
1 polymer ?
#
loop_
_entity_poly.entity_id
_entity_poly.type
_entity_poly.pdbx_seq_one_letter_code
_entity_poly.pdbx_strand_id
1 'polypeptide(L)'
;MQTADFFFILFVLSIFTAGAQAATGGYTISPHTDFPALIESGLVDSSGADSTITFWQLPLWIQIFYVAGILAAFLGLFKVFPIVLAKVGGILENENRKNIYEYISQNPGSNIADISASLHINRGSVKYHLSRLGLENRVVSLRAGKYKRLYQNSKTYDKYEKIIISCLRNETGKKLLVSILENPGITNQALSERFDLSKSTIHWYLENFCRLDIITPVTDGKYKKWFIKPVVRRTLKKTIYLRDIH
;
A
#
# COMPACT_ATOMS: atom_id res chain seq x y z
N MET A 1 -12.59 23.20 -17.85
CA MET A 1 -11.17 23.02 -18.21
C MET A 1 -10.37 23.09 -16.93
N GLN A 2 -9.78 21.97 -16.53
CA GLN A 2 -9.20 21.81 -15.19
C GLN A 2 -7.94 22.65 -15.08
N THR A 3 -7.69 23.21 -13.90
CA THR A 3 -6.47 23.99 -13.61
C THR A 3 -5.19 23.19 -13.88
N ALA A 4 -5.25 21.85 -13.81
CA ALA A 4 -4.18 20.94 -14.20
C ALA A 4 -3.84 21.01 -15.70
N ASP A 5 -4.85 21.19 -16.57
CA ASP A 5 -4.64 21.31 -18.02
C ASP A 5 -3.92 22.62 -18.36
N PHE A 6 -4.24 23.69 -17.63
CA PHE A 6 -3.62 25.00 -17.84
C PHE A 6 -2.12 24.99 -17.51
N PHE A 7 -1.72 24.35 -16.40
CA PHE A 7 -0.30 24.24 -16.03
C PHE A 7 0.46 23.26 -16.93
N PHE A 8 -0.17 22.21 -17.43
CA PHE A 8 0.43 21.30 -18.41
C PHE A 8 0.68 22.01 -19.74
N ILE A 9 -0.28 22.82 -20.22
CA ILE A 9 -0.13 23.64 -21.43
C ILE A 9 0.99 24.69 -21.26
N LEU A 10 1.07 25.34 -20.10
CA LEU A 10 2.13 26.32 -19.82
C LEU A 10 3.53 25.66 -19.77
N PHE A 11 3.63 24.45 -19.21
CA PHE A 11 4.86 23.68 -19.16
C PHE A 11 5.31 23.22 -20.55
N VAL A 12 4.40 22.72 -21.39
CA VAL A 12 4.69 22.37 -22.79
C VAL A 12 5.12 23.59 -23.60
N LEU A 13 4.49 24.75 -23.40
CA LEU A 13 4.90 26.02 -24.04
C LEU A 13 6.31 26.48 -23.62
N SER A 14 6.75 26.16 -22.39
CA SER A 14 8.10 26.50 -21.92
C SER A 14 9.21 25.60 -22.50
N ILE A 15 8.88 24.37 -22.89
CA ILE A 15 9.80 23.47 -23.61
C ILE A 15 9.93 23.91 -25.09
N PHE A 16 8.88 24.53 -25.62
CA PHE A 16 8.88 25.21 -26.92
C PHE A 16 9.36 26.67 -26.85
N THR A 17 10.28 27.01 -25.94
CA THR A 17 11.17 28.15 -26.25
C THR A 17 11.94 27.76 -27.49
N ALA A 18 11.46 28.21 -28.64
CA ALA A 18 12.13 28.08 -29.91
C ALA A 18 13.59 28.47 -29.69
N GLY A 19 14.48 27.48 -29.65
CA GLY A 19 15.88 27.75 -29.95
C GLY A 19 15.83 28.51 -31.26
N ALA A 20 16.33 29.75 -31.26
CA ALA A 20 16.32 30.61 -32.41
C ALA A 20 16.89 29.81 -33.59
N GLN A 21 16.02 29.25 -34.43
CA GLN A 21 16.44 28.63 -35.66
C GLN A 21 16.82 29.80 -36.54
N ALA A 22 18.13 30.00 -36.71
CA ALA A 22 18.63 30.84 -37.77
C ALA A 22 17.94 30.36 -39.06
N ALA A 23 17.21 31.27 -39.70
CA ALA A 23 16.48 30.97 -40.92
C ALA A 23 17.46 30.29 -41.89
N THR A 24 17.10 29.09 -42.36
CA THR A 24 17.85 28.34 -43.38
C THR A 24 17.61 28.97 -44.75
N GLY A 25 17.65 30.30 -44.84
CA GLY A 25 17.75 31.01 -46.10
C GLY A 25 19.15 30.70 -46.64
N GLY A 26 19.23 30.02 -47.78
CA GLY A 26 20.49 29.73 -48.44
C GLY A 26 21.27 31.03 -48.61
N TYR A 27 22.35 31.18 -47.85
CA TYR A 27 23.26 32.29 -48.00
C TYR A 27 24.35 31.84 -48.98
N THR A 28 24.43 32.53 -50.11
CA THR A 28 25.51 32.30 -51.06
C THR A 28 26.78 32.88 -50.45
N ILE A 29 27.68 32.01 -49.99
CA ILE A 29 29.02 32.43 -49.57
C ILE A 29 29.80 32.75 -50.85
N SER A 30 29.73 33.99 -51.31
CA SER A 30 30.68 34.48 -52.30
C SER A 30 31.98 34.81 -51.57
N PRO A 31 33.13 34.22 -51.97
CA PRO A 31 34.41 34.60 -51.38
C PRO A 31 34.60 36.10 -51.54
N HIS A 32 35.00 36.78 -50.47
CA HIS A 32 35.27 38.21 -50.48
C HIS A 32 36.37 38.47 -51.52
N THR A 33 36.02 39.04 -52.67
CA THR A 33 37.01 39.66 -53.54
C THR A 33 37.38 40.97 -52.88
N ASP A 34 38.49 40.96 -52.16
CA ASP A 34 39.17 42.18 -51.77
C ASP A 34 39.38 42.99 -53.06
N PHE A 35 38.71 44.14 -53.16
CA PHE A 35 39.13 45.21 -54.05
C PHE A 35 39.82 46.23 -53.14
N PRO A 36 41.13 46.07 -52.83
CA PRO A 36 41.83 46.92 -51.87
C PRO A 36 41.65 48.41 -52.15
N ALA A 37 41.61 48.77 -53.44
CA ALA A 37 41.41 50.14 -53.92
C ALA A 37 40.07 50.77 -53.50
N LEU A 38 38.99 49.98 -53.40
CA LEU A 38 37.67 50.49 -53.00
C LEU A 38 37.56 50.65 -51.48
N ILE A 39 38.27 49.80 -50.72
CA ILE A 39 38.35 49.89 -49.25
C ILE A 39 39.26 51.05 -48.83
N GLU A 40 40.42 51.24 -49.47
CA GLU A 40 41.30 52.40 -49.24
C GLU A 40 40.63 53.74 -49.63
N SER A 41 39.77 53.73 -50.65
CA SER A 41 39.02 54.92 -51.06
C SER A 41 37.85 55.29 -50.13
N GLY A 42 37.53 54.45 -49.13
CA GLY A 42 36.43 54.67 -48.19
C GLY A 42 35.03 54.53 -48.81
N LEU A 43 34.91 53.96 -50.02
CA LEU A 43 33.65 53.82 -50.75
C LEU A 43 32.84 52.56 -50.35
N VAL A 44 33.46 51.63 -49.61
CA VAL A 44 32.85 50.38 -49.16
C VAL A 44 33.20 50.15 -47.69
N ASP A 45 32.19 50.08 -46.82
CA ASP A 45 32.34 49.72 -45.39
C ASP A 45 32.05 48.22 -45.21
N SER A 46 33.12 47.45 -45.03
CA SER A 46 33.08 46.00 -44.85
C SER A 46 33.05 45.58 -43.36
N SER A 47 32.93 46.52 -42.42
CA SER A 47 33.14 46.25 -40.98
C SER A 47 31.94 45.68 -40.22
N GLY A 48 30.77 45.55 -40.86
CA GLY A 48 29.49 45.45 -40.14
C GLY A 48 28.73 44.11 -40.14
N ALA A 49 29.11 43.09 -40.93
CA ALA A 49 28.22 41.93 -41.12
C ALA A 49 28.43 40.77 -40.12
N ASP A 50 29.63 40.62 -39.55
CA ASP A 50 30.02 39.42 -38.80
C ASP A 50 30.21 39.63 -37.28
N SER A 51 29.76 40.77 -36.73
CA SER A 51 29.88 41.00 -35.29
C SER A 51 28.88 40.13 -34.52
N THR A 52 29.30 38.94 -34.11
CA THR A 52 28.55 38.11 -33.17
C THR A 52 28.58 38.77 -31.79
N ILE A 53 27.47 39.40 -31.40
CA ILE A 53 27.35 40.03 -30.08
C ILE A 53 27.32 38.91 -29.04
N THR A 54 28.27 38.96 -28.11
CA THR A 54 28.33 38.01 -27.00
C THR A 54 27.42 38.45 -25.85
N PHE A 55 26.99 37.51 -25.00
CA PHE A 55 26.15 37.82 -23.83
C PHE A 55 26.68 38.98 -22.97
N TRP A 56 28.01 39.06 -22.83
CA TRP A 56 28.70 40.09 -22.03
C TRP A 56 28.61 41.49 -22.63
N GLN A 57 28.29 41.62 -23.91
CA GLN A 57 28.10 42.90 -24.61
C GLN A 57 26.64 43.39 -24.55
N LEU A 58 25.73 42.59 -24.02
CA LEU A 58 24.33 42.99 -23.86
C LEU A 58 24.18 44.05 -22.75
N PRO A 59 23.23 44.99 -22.89
CA PRO A 59 22.85 45.89 -21.81
C PRO A 59 22.52 45.15 -20.51
N LEU A 60 22.98 45.70 -19.37
CA LEU A 60 22.87 45.06 -18.03
C LEU A 60 21.45 44.60 -17.68
N TRP A 61 20.42 45.39 -18.01
CA TRP A 61 19.03 45.02 -17.73
C TRP A 61 18.60 43.71 -18.42
N ILE A 62 19.05 43.46 -19.66
CA ILE A 62 18.77 42.21 -20.40
C ILE A 62 19.47 41.01 -19.73
N GLN A 63 20.73 41.20 -19.30
CA GLN A 63 21.46 40.17 -18.56
C GLN A 63 20.75 39.82 -17.24
N ILE A 64 20.28 40.83 -16.51
CA ILE A 64 19.54 40.67 -15.25
C ILE A 64 18.22 39.90 -15.49
N PHE A 65 17.43 40.27 -16.50
CA PHE A 65 16.18 39.58 -16.82
C PHE A 65 16.42 38.11 -17.19
N TYR A 66 17.47 37.82 -17.98
CA TYR A 66 17.82 36.46 -18.36
C TYR A 66 18.18 35.59 -17.15
N VAL A 67 19.05 36.11 -16.26
CA VAL A 67 19.44 35.41 -15.02
C VAL A 67 18.24 35.26 -14.08
N ALA A 68 17.41 36.30 -13.93
CA ALA A 68 16.19 36.24 -13.13
C ALA A 68 15.18 35.23 -13.67
N GLY A 69 15.06 35.09 -14.99
CA GLY A 69 14.22 34.09 -15.65
C GLY A 69 14.69 32.66 -15.37
N ILE A 70 15.99 32.39 -15.47
CA ILE A 70 16.58 31.09 -15.10
C ILE A 70 16.35 30.80 -13.62
N LEU A 71 16.56 31.79 -12.75
CA LEU A 71 16.35 31.64 -11.31
C LEU A 71 14.88 31.35 -10.99
N ALA A 72 13.95 32.07 -11.64
CA ALA A 72 12.52 31.85 -11.47
C ALA A 72 12.08 30.47 -11.98
N ALA A 73 12.61 30.00 -13.11
CA ALA A 73 12.38 28.66 -13.63
C ALA A 73 12.90 27.57 -12.66
N PHE A 74 14.10 27.78 -12.11
CA PHE A 74 14.69 26.90 -11.10
C PHE A 74 13.86 26.84 -9.82
N LEU A 75 13.40 28.00 -9.31
CA LEU A 75 12.49 28.10 -8.17
C LEU A 75 11.12 27.47 -8.45
N GLY A 76 10.63 27.57 -9.69
CA GLY A 76 9.43 26.86 -10.14
C GLY A 76 9.57 25.34 -10.02
N LEU A 77 10.74 24.81 -10.34
CA LEU A 77 11.06 23.38 -10.23
C LEU A 77 10.99 22.88 -8.78
N PHE A 78 11.42 23.71 -7.81
CA PHE A 78 11.32 23.37 -6.39
C PHE A 78 9.88 23.17 -5.90
N LYS A 79 8.89 23.82 -6.52
CA LYS A 79 7.48 23.64 -6.13
C LYS A 79 6.87 22.34 -6.63
N VAL A 80 7.30 21.84 -7.80
CA VAL A 80 6.81 20.56 -8.34
C VAL A 80 7.51 19.36 -7.71
N PHE A 81 8.75 19.52 -7.26
CA PHE A 81 9.54 18.47 -6.60
C PHE A 81 8.81 17.75 -5.43
N PRO A 82 8.23 18.44 -4.42
CA PRO A 82 7.55 17.77 -3.32
C PRO A 82 6.30 16.98 -3.75
N ILE A 83 5.60 17.43 -4.81
CA ILE A 83 4.42 16.75 -5.33
C ILE A 83 4.81 15.42 -6.01
N VAL A 84 5.88 15.45 -6.81
CA VAL A 84 6.41 14.25 -7.46
C VAL A 84 6.93 13.26 -6.41
N LEU A 85 7.68 13.71 -5.40
CA LEU A 85 8.15 12.88 -4.29
C LEU A 85 6.99 12.22 -3.54
N ALA A 86 5.93 12.97 -3.22
CA ALA A 86 4.76 12.44 -2.54
C ALA A 86 4.05 11.35 -3.36
N LYS A 87 3.92 11.55 -4.68
CA LYS A 87 3.28 10.58 -5.57
C LYS A 87 4.09 9.30 -5.72
N VAL A 88 5.42 9.42 -5.86
CA VAL A 88 6.34 8.27 -5.90
C VAL A 88 6.32 7.50 -4.58
N GLY A 89 6.33 8.21 -3.45
CA GLY A 89 6.20 7.62 -2.12
C GLY A 89 4.92 6.80 -1.97
N GLY A 90 3.78 7.32 -2.42
CA GLY A 90 2.49 6.60 -2.40
C GLY A 90 2.47 5.35 -3.28
N ILE A 91 3.14 5.36 -4.43
CA ILE A 91 3.28 4.18 -5.30
C ILE A 91 4.13 3.11 -4.62
N LEU A 92 5.31 3.50 -4.10
CA LEU A 92 6.21 2.61 -3.36
C LEU A 92 5.54 2.02 -2.11
N GLU A 93 4.73 2.80 -1.40
CA GLU A 93 3.94 2.32 -0.26
C GLU A 93 2.93 1.23 -0.69
N ASN A 94 2.33 1.37 -1.86
CA ASN A 94 1.37 0.38 -2.36
C ASN A 94 2.09 -0.91 -2.77
N GLU A 95 3.22 -0.81 -3.46
CA GLU A 95 4.06 -1.95 -3.82
C GLU A 95 4.59 -2.67 -2.58
N ASN A 96 5.14 -1.92 -1.62
CA ASN A 96 5.61 -2.47 -0.35
C ASN A 96 4.51 -3.22 0.39
N ARG A 97 3.28 -2.67 0.45
CA ARG A 97 2.14 -3.35 1.06
C ARG A 97 1.78 -4.65 0.34
N LYS A 98 1.81 -4.66 -1.00
CA LYS A 98 1.57 -5.86 -1.82
C LYS A 98 2.65 -6.92 -1.57
N ASN A 99 3.92 -6.53 -1.61
CA ASN A 99 5.06 -7.43 -1.39
C ASN A 99 5.04 -8.04 0.02
N ILE A 100 4.70 -7.24 1.04
CA ILE A 100 4.52 -7.74 2.41
C ILE A 100 3.39 -8.78 2.47
N TYR A 101 2.27 -8.53 1.78
CA TYR A 101 1.14 -9.46 1.75
C TYR A 101 1.51 -10.79 1.09
N GLU A 102 2.18 -10.74 -0.07
CA GLU A 102 2.65 -11.92 -0.79
C GLU A 102 3.69 -12.70 0.01
N TYR A 103 4.63 -12.01 0.65
CA TYR A 103 5.64 -12.64 1.51
C TYR A 103 4.99 -13.41 2.67
N ILE A 104 3.98 -12.83 3.34
CA ILE A 104 3.26 -13.49 4.43
C ILE A 104 2.44 -14.69 3.92
N SER A 105 1.93 -14.61 2.69
CA SER A 105 1.23 -15.72 2.02
C SER A 105 2.16 -16.91 1.78
N GLN A 106 3.39 -16.64 1.33
CA GLN A 106 4.41 -17.65 1.08
C GLN A 106 5.08 -18.16 2.36
N ASN A 107 5.17 -17.31 3.40
CA ASN A 107 5.88 -17.58 4.66
C ASN A 107 4.97 -17.35 5.88
N PRO A 108 3.96 -18.23 6.10
CA PRO A 108 3.04 -18.10 7.22
C PRO A 108 3.77 -18.29 8.55
N GLY A 109 3.46 -17.41 9.52
CA GLY A 109 4.08 -17.41 10.84
C GLY A 109 5.33 -16.53 10.95
N SER A 110 5.72 -15.87 9.85
CA SER A 110 6.78 -14.86 9.81
C SER A 110 6.53 -13.73 10.82
N ASN A 111 7.63 -13.13 11.28
CA ASN A 111 7.62 -11.98 12.17
C ASN A 111 8.04 -10.70 11.41
N ILE A 112 7.95 -9.54 12.07
CA ILE A 112 8.28 -8.24 11.47
C ILE A 112 9.76 -8.16 11.07
N ALA A 113 10.66 -8.77 11.83
CA ALA A 113 12.08 -8.79 11.50
C ALA A 113 12.36 -9.63 10.25
N ASP A 114 11.70 -10.78 10.09
CA ASP A 114 11.85 -11.62 8.90
C ASP A 114 11.42 -10.86 7.64
N ILE A 115 10.25 -10.22 7.68
CA ILE A 115 9.71 -9.40 6.57
C ILE A 115 10.66 -8.23 6.26
N SER A 116 11.14 -7.55 7.29
CA SER A 116 12.05 -6.40 7.15
C SER A 116 13.37 -6.79 6.52
N ALA A 117 13.92 -7.95 6.91
CA ALA A 117 15.17 -8.48 6.36
C ALA A 117 15.00 -8.96 4.91
N SER A 118 13.94 -9.71 4.61
CA SER A 118 13.72 -10.28 3.28
C SER A 118 13.29 -9.27 2.22
N LEU A 119 12.51 -8.25 2.59
CA LEU A 119 12.01 -7.24 1.65
C LEU A 119 12.81 -5.94 1.68
N HIS A 120 13.83 -5.84 2.54
CA HIS A 120 14.61 -4.62 2.78
C HIS A 120 13.76 -3.38 3.14
N ILE A 121 12.59 -3.60 3.75
CA ILE A 121 11.69 -2.54 4.20
C ILE A 121 11.98 -2.24 5.66
N ASN A 122 12.02 -0.96 6.05
CA ASN A 122 12.24 -0.60 7.45
C ASN A 122 11.10 -1.14 8.35
N ARG A 123 11.43 -1.48 9.61
CA ARG A 123 10.47 -2.07 10.57
C ARG A 123 9.24 -1.19 10.85
N GLY A 124 9.38 0.14 10.81
CA GLY A 124 8.28 1.09 10.99
C GLY A 124 7.28 1.06 9.84
N SER A 125 7.77 1.06 8.60
CA SER A 125 6.96 0.91 7.38
C SER A 125 6.28 -0.46 7.34
N VAL A 126 6.99 -1.54 7.71
CA VAL A 126 6.36 -2.86 7.86
C VAL A 126 5.22 -2.82 8.87
N LYS A 127 5.41 -2.21 10.05
CA LYS A 127 4.34 -2.04 11.05
C LYS A 127 3.16 -1.25 10.50
N TYR A 128 3.42 -0.15 9.79
CA TYR A 128 2.37 0.68 9.17
C TYR A 128 1.56 -0.12 8.15
N HIS A 129 2.23 -0.80 7.21
CA HIS A 129 1.55 -1.62 6.20
C HIS A 129 0.81 -2.81 6.82
N LEU A 130 1.35 -3.46 7.86
CA LEU A 130 0.65 -4.50 8.61
C LEU A 130 -0.58 -3.97 9.34
N SER A 131 -0.53 -2.74 9.88
CA SER A 131 -1.69 -2.09 10.49
C SER A 131 -2.79 -1.88 9.44
N ARG A 132 -2.45 -1.34 8.27
CA ARG A 132 -3.38 -1.18 7.14
C ARG A 132 -3.95 -2.51 6.66
N LEU A 133 -3.11 -3.54 6.46
CA LEU A 133 -3.54 -4.88 6.08
C LEU A 133 -4.42 -5.56 7.15
N GLY A 134 -4.20 -5.24 8.43
CA GLY A 134 -5.05 -5.66 9.54
C GLY A 134 -6.42 -4.97 9.50
N LEU A 135 -6.47 -3.66 9.25
CA LEU A 135 -7.72 -2.89 9.07
C LEU A 135 -8.52 -3.40 7.87
N GLU A 136 -7.85 -3.76 6.77
CA GLU A 136 -8.47 -4.39 5.59
C GLU A 136 -8.85 -5.87 5.80
N ASN A 137 -8.57 -6.41 6.98
CA ASN A 137 -8.81 -7.80 7.36
C ASN A 137 -8.13 -8.81 6.42
N ARG A 138 -6.94 -8.45 5.90
CA ARG A 138 -6.11 -9.26 4.99
C ARG A 138 -4.94 -9.95 5.67
N VAL A 139 -4.53 -9.51 6.85
CA VAL A 139 -3.50 -10.17 7.68
C VAL A 139 -3.98 -10.26 9.12
N VAL A 140 -3.74 -11.40 9.77
CA VAL A 140 -4.01 -11.62 11.19
C VAL A 140 -2.71 -11.92 11.91
N SER A 141 -2.63 -11.47 13.15
CA SER A 141 -1.53 -11.78 14.03
C SER A 141 -1.96 -12.64 15.20
N LEU A 142 -1.26 -13.75 15.44
CA LEU A 142 -1.45 -14.61 16.59
C LEU A 142 -0.24 -14.50 17.53
N ARG A 143 -0.50 -14.50 18.84
CA ARG A 143 0.57 -14.65 19.83
C ARG A 143 0.89 -16.13 19.99
N ALA A 144 2.13 -16.50 19.72
CA ALA A 144 2.68 -17.82 19.98
C ALA A 144 3.82 -17.64 21.01
N GLY A 145 3.50 -17.82 22.29
CA GLY A 145 4.42 -17.53 23.39
C GLY A 145 4.76 -16.04 23.49
N LYS A 146 6.06 -15.70 23.54
CA LYS A 146 6.57 -14.31 23.64
C LYS A 146 6.52 -13.54 22.31
N TYR A 147 6.25 -14.22 21.19
CA TYR A 147 6.37 -13.65 19.85
C TYR A 147 5.02 -13.52 19.13
N LYS A 148 4.93 -12.50 18.26
CA LYS A 148 3.78 -12.23 17.40
C LYS A 148 4.06 -12.79 16.01
N ARG A 149 3.24 -13.73 15.56
CA ARG A 149 3.36 -14.40 14.25
C ARG A 149 2.26 -13.93 13.32
N LEU A 150 2.61 -13.70 12.05
CA LEU A 150 1.74 -13.10 11.04
C LEU A 150 1.24 -14.18 10.08
N TYR A 151 -0.04 -14.09 9.73
CA TYR A 151 -0.72 -15.03 8.85
C TYR A 151 -1.59 -14.27 7.87
N GLN A 152 -1.65 -14.75 6.63
CA GLN A 152 -2.59 -14.24 5.66
C GLN A 152 -4.01 -14.52 6.16
N ASN A 153 -4.82 -13.47 6.17
CA ASN A 153 -6.25 -13.59 6.37
C ASN A 153 -6.87 -13.72 4.99
N SER A 154 -6.91 -14.95 4.47
CA SER A 154 -7.69 -15.24 3.28
C SER A 154 -9.16 -15.00 3.64
N LYS A 155 -9.84 -14.15 2.87
CA LYS A 155 -11.29 -13.89 2.97
C LYS A 155 -12.14 -15.13 2.62
N THR A 156 -11.59 -16.33 2.77
CA THR A 156 -12.29 -17.61 2.63
C THR A 156 -13.09 -17.96 3.88
N TYR A 157 -12.88 -17.24 4.99
CA TYR A 157 -13.51 -17.54 6.26
C TYR A 157 -14.21 -16.32 6.90
N ASP A 158 -15.54 -16.40 7.01
CA ASP A 158 -16.40 -15.52 7.78
C ASP A 158 -15.90 -15.38 9.24
N LYS A 159 -16.24 -14.29 9.94
CA LYS A 159 -15.87 -14.05 11.35
C LYS A 159 -16.18 -15.29 12.22
N TYR A 160 -17.33 -15.92 11.98
CA TYR A 160 -17.70 -17.16 12.66
C TYR A 160 -16.90 -18.37 12.20
N GLU A 161 -16.53 -18.50 10.91
CA GLU A 161 -15.67 -19.60 10.43
C GLU A 161 -14.31 -19.59 11.14
N LYS A 162 -13.68 -18.43 11.32
CA LYS A 162 -12.39 -18.33 12.03
C LYS A 162 -12.49 -18.73 13.51
N ILE A 163 -13.54 -18.28 14.17
CA ILE A 163 -13.83 -18.61 15.57
C ILE A 163 -14.08 -20.12 15.71
N ILE A 164 -14.91 -20.69 14.83
CA ILE A 164 -15.21 -22.11 14.78
C ILE A 164 -13.93 -22.93 14.53
N ILE A 165 -13.13 -22.58 13.51
CA ILE A 165 -11.86 -23.26 13.20
C ILE A 165 -10.93 -23.23 14.43
N SER A 166 -10.86 -22.11 15.14
CA SER A 166 -10.06 -22.00 16.36
C SER A 166 -10.55 -22.93 17.46
N CYS A 167 -11.87 -23.04 17.67
CA CYS A 167 -12.44 -23.94 18.67
C CYS A 167 -12.28 -25.42 18.29
N LEU A 168 -12.37 -25.74 16.99
CA LEU A 168 -12.20 -27.09 16.45
C LEU A 168 -10.73 -27.57 16.42
N ARG A 169 -9.74 -26.73 16.78
CA ARG A 169 -8.33 -27.16 16.91
C ARG A 169 -8.07 -27.96 18.18
N ASN A 170 -8.87 -27.76 19.21
CA ASN A 170 -8.76 -28.48 20.46
C ASN A 170 -9.72 -29.68 20.39
N GLU A 171 -9.21 -30.90 20.48
CA GLU A 171 -10.00 -32.14 20.38
C GLU A 171 -11.15 -32.18 21.40
N THR A 172 -10.89 -31.77 22.64
CA THR A 172 -11.93 -31.70 23.67
C THR A 172 -12.97 -30.64 23.33
N GLY A 173 -12.53 -29.47 22.87
CA GLY A 173 -13.41 -28.39 22.44
C GLY A 173 -14.28 -28.76 21.23
N LYS A 174 -13.71 -29.48 20.25
CA LYS A 174 -14.41 -30.05 19.09
C LYS A 174 -15.52 -30.99 19.56
N LYS A 175 -15.17 -31.98 20.38
CA LYS A 175 -16.11 -32.99 20.90
C LYS A 175 -17.28 -32.34 21.66
N LEU A 176 -17.00 -31.34 22.50
CA LEU A 176 -18.04 -30.60 23.22
C LEU A 176 -18.98 -29.83 22.28
N LEU A 177 -18.43 -29.10 21.29
CA LEU A 177 -19.26 -28.36 20.33
C LEU A 177 -20.11 -29.28 19.46
N VAL A 178 -19.56 -30.43 19.03
CA VAL A 178 -20.30 -31.47 18.30
C VAL A 178 -21.43 -32.01 19.18
N SER A 179 -21.17 -32.33 20.44
CA SER A 179 -22.20 -32.82 21.36
C SER A 179 -23.34 -31.83 21.57
N ILE A 180 -23.06 -30.52 21.66
CA ILE A 180 -24.09 -29.47 21.79
C ILE A 180 -24.85 -29.29 20.47
N LEU A 181 -24.18 -29.47 19.33
CA LEU A 181 -24.79 -29.40 17.99
C LEU A 181 -25.77 -30.55 17.76
N GLU A 182 -25.39 -31.77 18.18
CA GLU A 182 -26.19 -33.00 18.08
C GLU A 182 -27.33 -33.04 19.10
N ASN A 183 -27.08 -32.54 20.31
CA ASN A 183 -28.04 -32.55 21.43
C ASN A 183 -28.29 -31.12 21.94
N PRO A 184 -29.05 -30.29 21.19
CA PRO A 184 -29.40 -28.94 21.64
C PRO A 184 -30.11 -28.98 23.00
N GLY A 185 -29.62 -28.20 23.96
CA GLY A 185 -30.13 -28.16 25.32
C GLY A 185 -29.44 -29.10 26.30
N ILE A 186 -28.32 -29.72 25.92
CA ILE A 186 -27.49 -30.51 26.84
C ILE A 186 -27.00 -29.67 28.03
N THR A 187 -26.91 -30.30 29.21
CA THR A 187 -26.53 -29.66 30.47
C THR A 187 -25.04 -29.86 30.80
N ASN A 188 -24.50 -29.05 31.72
CA ASN A 188 -23.11 -29.22 32.21
C ASN A 188 -22.88 -30.62 32.80
N GLN A 189 -23.88 -31.15 33.50
CA GLN A 189 -23.78 -32.46 34.14
C GLN A 189 -23.68 -33.57 33.08
N ALA A 190 -24.58 -33.56 32.08
CA ALA A 190 -24.55 -34.53 31.00
C ALA A 190 -23.25 -34.47 30.18
N LEU A 191 -22.69 -33.27 29.96
CA LEU A 191 -21.39 -33.12 29.30
C LEU A 191 -20.23 -33.64 30.17
N SER A 192 -20.27 -33.41 31.48
CA SER A 192 -19.27 -33.90 32.43
C SER A 192 -19.23 -35.42 32.47
N GLU A 193 -20.41 -36.06 32.56
CA GLU A 193 -20.56 -37.52 32.56
C GLU A 193 -20.15 -38.13 31.21
N ARG A 194 -20.55 -37.53 30.08
CA ARG A 194 -20.27 -38.06 28.74
C ARG A 194 -18.79 -38.04 28.38
N PHE A 195 -18.05 -37.04 28.83
CA PHE A 195 -16.65 -36.84 28.45
C PHE A 195 -15.64 -37.20 29.55
N ASP A 196 -16.11 -37.67 30.71
CA ASP A 196 -15.30 -37.94 31.91
C ASP A 196 -14.41 -36.74 32.30
N LEU A 197 -15.01 -35.54 32.28
CA LEU A 197 -14.33 -34.28 32.60
C LEU A 197 -14.93 -33.65 33.83
N SER A 198 -14.10 -32.98 34.63
CA SER A 198 -14.58 -32.25 35.80
C SER A 198 -15.59 -31.15 35.41
N LYS A 199 -16.58 -30.90 36.27
CA LYS A 199 -17.57 -29.83 36.08
C LYS A 199 -16.93 -28.47 35.86
N SER A 200 -15.79 -28.20 36.52
CA SER A 200 -15.02 -26.97 36.37
C SER A 200 -14.39 -26.84 34.97
N THR A 201 -13.85 -27.93 34.43
CA THR A 201 -13.29 -27.97 33.07
C THR A 201 -14.38 -27.73 32.03
N ILE A 202 -15.53 -28.41 32.16
CA ILE A 202 -16.69 -28.20 31.27
C ILE A 202 -17.17 -26.76 31.32
N HIS A 203 -17.32 -26.19 32.53
CA HIS A 203 -17.75 -24.81 32.70
C HIS A 203 -16.79 -23.82 32.02
N TRP A 204 -15.47 -24.02 32.16
CA TRP A 204 -14.47 -23.18 31.49
C TRP A 204 -14.62 -23.19 29.96
N TYR A 205 -14.83 -24.37 29.36
CA TYR A 205 -15.06 -24.48 27.91
C TYR A 205 -16.34 -23.74 27.49
N LEU A 206 -17.44 -23.93 28.23
CA LEU A 206 -18.74 -23.34 27.92
C LEU A 206 -18.74 -21.81 28.04
N GLU A 207 -18.12 -21.27 29.09
CA GLU A 207 -17.91 -19.82 29.24
C GLU A 207 -17.07 -19.26 28.10
N ASN A 208 -16.00 -19.97 27.71
CA ASN A 208 -15.19 -19.55 26.58
C ASN A 208 -15.98 -19.55 25.26
N PHE A 209 -16.83 -20.55 25.01
CA PHE A 209 -17.72 -20.58 23.84
C PHE A 209 -18.79 -19.49 23.87
N CYS A 210 -19.31 -19.15 25.06
CA CYS A 210 -20.27 -18.06 25.23
C CYS A 210 -19.61 -16.70 24.94
N ARG A 211 -18.39 -16.48 25.44
CA ARG A 211 -17.59 -15.27 25.16
C ARG A 211 -17.25 -15.11 23.68
N LEU A 212 -17.05 -16.22 22.97
CA LEU A 212 -16.80 -16.27 21.53
C LEU A 212 -18.09 -16.17 20.68
N ASP A 213 -19.23 -15.96 21.32
CA ASP A 213 -20.53 -15.80 20.66
C ASP A 213 -21.02 -17.04 19.89
N ILE A 214 -20.57 -18.24 20.28
CA ILE A 214 -20.86 -19.51 19.61
C ILE A 214 -22.13 -20.16 20.16
N ILE A 215 -22.27 -20.16 21.49
CA ILE A 215 -23.38 -20.78 22.21
C ILE A 215 -24.12 -19.76 23.08
N THR A 216 -25.35 -20.07 23.41
CA THR A 216 -26.21 -19.28 24.31
C THR A 216 -26.74 -20.18 25.44
N PRO A 217 -26.65 -19.74 26.70
CA PRO A 217 -27.28 -20.43 27.81
C PRO A 217 -28.79 -20.13 27.86
N VAL A 218 -29.58 -21.13 28.21
CA VAL A 218 -30.97 -20.98 28.64
C VAL A 218 -31.10 -21.66 29.99
N THR A 219 -31.62 -20.94 30.98
CA THR A 219 -31.85 -21.48 32.31
C THR A 219 -33.17 -22.24 32.31
N ASP A 220 -33.15 -23.49 32.78
CA ASP A 220 -34.34 -24.32 32.99
C ASP A 220 -34.29 -24.89 34.42
N GLY A 221 -35.06 -24.26 35.31
CA GLY A 221 -35.03 -24.54 36.75
C GLY A 221 -33.63 -24.38 37.35
N LYS A 222 -33.11 -25.47 37.93
CA LYS A 222 -31.77 -25.51 38.57
C LYS A 222 -30.62 -25.70 37.56
N TYR A 223 -30.92 -26.01 36.30
CA TYR A 223 -29.92 -26.41 35.31
C TYR A 223 -29.76 -25.36 34.21
N LYS A 224 -28.52 -25.18 33.72
CA LYS A 224 -28.24 -24.44 32.48
C LYS A 224 -28.19 -25.39 31.30
N LYS A 225 -28.97 -25.09 30.27
CA LYS A 225 -29.02 -25.78 28.98
C LYS A 225 -28.29 -24.93 27.93
N TRP A 226 -27.58 -25.57 27.01
CA TRP A 226 -26.76 -24.88 26.01
C TRP A 226 -27.25 -25.11 24.59
N PHE A 227 -27.27 -24.03 23.82
CA PHE A 227 -27.72 -24.03 22.43
C PHE A 227 -26.69 -23.34 21.54
N ILE A 228 -26.49 -23.85 20.33
CA ILE A 228 -25.65 -23.17 19.33
C ILE A 228 -26.45 -22.03 18.70
N LYS A 229 -25.84 -20.85 18.58
CA LYS A 229 -26.49 -19.71 17.94
C LYS A 229 -26.91 -20.03 16.50
N PRO A 230 -28.10 -19.62 16.03
CA PRO A 230 -28.59 -19.93 14.69
C PRO A 230 -27.65 -19.48 13.55
N VAL A 231 -27.04 -18.29 13.71
CA VAL A 231 -26.08 -17.72 12.73
C VAL A 231 -24.83 -18.59 12.62
N VAL A 232 -24.38 -19.16 13.75
CA VAL A 232 -23.17 -19.99 13.85
C VAL A 232 -23.43 -21.42 13.41
N ARG A 233 -24.65 -21.93 13.63
CA ARG A 233 -25.04 -23.31 13.36
C ARG A 233 -24.79 -23.74 11.91
N ARG A 234 -25.13 -22.88 10.93
CA ARG A 234 -24.93 -23.18 9.49
C ARG A 234 -23.44 -23.34 9.18
N THR A 235 -22.66 -22.39 9.66
CA THR A 235 -21.22 -22.34 9.48
C THR A 235 -20.52 -23.53 10.15
N LEU A 236 -20.93 -23.87 11.37
CA LEU A 236 -20.36 -24.98 12.13
C LEU A 236 -20.60 -26.33 11.44
N LYS A 237 -21.81 -26.57 10.93
CA LYS A 237 -22.12 -27.77 10.15
C LYS A 237 -21.26 -27.90 8.91
N LYS A 238 -21.13 -26.80 8.15
CA LYS A 238 -20.27 -26.74 6.95
C LYS A 238 -18.81 -27.06 7.31
N THR A 239 -18.26 -26.45 8.36
CA THR A 239 -16.85 -26.64 8.75
C THR A 239 -16.55 -28.04 9.30
N ILE A 240 -17.48 -28.66 10.04
CA ILE A 240 -17.31 -30.04 10.53
C ILE A 240 -17.33 -31.02 9.34
N TYR A 241 -18.32 -30.90 8.44
CA TYR A 241 -18.49 -31.81 7.31
C TYR A 241 -17.33 -31.74 6.30
N LEU A 242 -16.77 -30.56 6.06
CA LEU A 242 -15.63 -30.39 5.15
C LEU A 242 -14.31 -30.95 5.71
N ARG A 243 -14.20 -31.17 7.03
CA ARG A 243 -12.95 -31.65 7.66
C ARG A 243 -12.91 -33.17 7.85
N ASP A 244 -14.06 -33.86 7.78
CA ASP A 244 -14.11 -35.33 7.86
C ASP A 244 -13.94 -36.01 6.47
N ILE A 245 -13.75 -35.24 5.38
CA ILE A 245 -13.55 -35.74 4.00
C ILE A 245 -12.05 -35.88 3.62
N HIS A 246 -11.12 -35.50 4.51
CA HIS A 246 -9.67 -35.62 4.31
C HIS A 246 -8.99 -36.22 5.55
#